data_AF-A0A529Q9B4-F1
#
_entry.id   AF-A0A529Q9B4-F1
#
_cell.length_a   1.000
_cell.length_b   1.000
_cell.length_c   1.000
_cell.angle_alpha   90.00
_cell.angle_beta   90.00
_cell.angle_gamma   90.00
#
_symmetry.space_group_name_H-M   'P 1'
#
loop_
_entity.id
_entity.type
_entity.pdbx_description
1 polymer ?
#
loop_
_entity_poly.entity_id
_entity_poly.type
_entity_poly.pdbx_seq_one_letter_code
_entity_poly.pdbx_strand_id
1 'polypeptide(L)'
;VIPRGLVYGAKWRELFNEIVAMRAACGDAHLKVILGTGDLATLRNVMLASMVAMMAGADFIKTSTGKESVNATLPVGLTMVRAIRAYFEETGYLIGFKPAGGISTAKVALDWLVLMKEELGRPWLEPDLFRFGASSLLTDIERQLEHHLTGHYSANHRHAMA
;
A
#
# COMPACT_ATOMS: atom_id res chain seq x y z
N VAL A 1 -4.47 -11.78 -2.56
CA VAL A 1 -5.34 -11.02 -1.61
C VAL A 1 -5.62 -11.97 -0.47
N ILE A 2 -5.59 -11.51 0.79
CA ILE A 2 -5.82 -12.41 1.92
C ILE A 2 -7.28 -12.84 2.04
N PRO A 3 -7.56 -14.05 2.55
CA PRO A 3 -8.92 -14.45 2.95
C PRO A 3 -9.31 -13.73 4.24
N ARG A 4 -9.98 -12.57 4.12
CA ARG A 4 -10.34 -11.69 5.23
C ARG A 4 -11.19 -12.35 6.32
N GLY A 5 -11.95 -13.39 5.96
CA GLY A 5 -12.67 -14.24 6.93
C GLY A 5 -11.76 -14.82 8.03
N LEU A 6 -10.51 -15.15 7.70
CA LEU A 6 -9.54 -15.64 8.68
C LEU A 6 -9.12 -14.56 9.69
N VAL A 7 -9.07 -13.30 9.27
CA VAL A 7 -8.77 -12.16 10.15
C VAL A 7 -9.91 -11.95 11.14
N TYR A 8 -11.16 -11.99 10.67
CA TYR A 8 -12.34 -11.88 11.53
C TYR A 8 -12.44 -13.01 12.55
N GLY A 9 -12.10 -14.23 12.14
CA GLY A 9 -12.05 -15.39 13.04
C GLY A 9 -10.80 -15.45 13.92
N ALA A 10 -9.89 -14.46 13.86
CA ALA A 10 -8.58 -14.47 14.53
C ALA A 10 -7.74 -15.74 14.24
N LYS A 11 -7.92 -16.33 13.05
CA LYS A 11 -7.24 -17.54 12.58
C LYS A 11 -5.87 -17.20 11.98
N TRP A 12 -5.01 -16.60 12.79
CA TRP A 12 -3.72 -16.05 12.34
C TRP A 12 -2.76 -17.09 11.78
N ARG A 13 -2.74 -18.30 12.35
CA ARG A 13 -1.90 -19.40 11.86
C ARG A 13 -2.34 -19.88 10.48
N GLU A 14 -3.65 -19.99 10.25
CA GLU A 14 -4.20 -20.35 8.94
C GLU A 14 -3.85 -19.27 7.91
N LEU A 15 -4.04 -17.99 8.27
CA LEU A 15 -3.66 -16.87 7.41
C LEU A 15 -2.17 -16.87 7.05
N PHE A 16 -1.30 -17.13 8.04
CA PHE A 16 0.14 -17.27 7.82
C PHE A 16 0.45 -18.38 6.81
N ASN A 17 -0.11 -19.57 7.01
CA ASN A 17 0.14 -20.73 6.16
C ASN A 17 -0.32 -20.49 4.71
N GLU A 18 -1.47 -19.82 4.52
CA GLU A 18 -1.97 -19.42 3.21
C GLU A 18 -0.97 -18.51 2.48
N ILE A 19 -0.44 -17.50 3.18
CA ILE A 19 0.53 -16.57 2.58
C ILE A 19 1.86 -17.26 2.31
N VAL A 20 2.33 -18.17 3.18
CA VAL A 20 3.53 -18.98 2.94
C VAL A 20 3.37 -19.84 1.69
N ALA A 21 2.21 -20.46 1.47
CA ALA A 21 1.94 -21.22 0.27
C ALA A 21 1.98 -20.33 -0.99
N MET A 22 1.40 -19.11 -0.91
CA MET A 22 1.48 -18.12 -1.99
C MET A 22 2.93 -17.67 -2.24
N ARG A 23 3.72 -17.44 -1.19
CA ARG A 23 5.14 -17.07 -1.27
C ARG A 23 5.96 -18.15 -1.95
N ALA A 24 5.75 -19.42 -1.60
CA ALA A 24 6.42 -20.54 -2.25
C ALA A 24 6.08 -20.60 -3.75
N ALA A 25 4.80 -20.38 -4.11
CA ALA A 25 4.37 -20.35 -5.50
C ALA A 25 4.92 -19.16 -6.31
N CYS A 26 5.32 -18.07 -5.65
CA CYS A 26 5.91 -16.91 -6.33
C CYS A 26 7.35 -17.14 -6.85
N GLY A 27 8.08 -18.15 -6.36
CA GLY A 27 9.50 -18.33 -6.71
C GLY A 27 10.30 -17.07 -6.38
N ASP A 28 11.03 -16.53 -7.36
CA ASP A 28 11.85 -15.31 -7.22
C ASP A 28 11.05 -14.00 -7.39
N ALA A 29 9.78 -14.07 -7.79
CA ALA A 29 8.97 -12.88 -8.03
C ALA A 29 8.57 -12.17 -6.72
N HIS A 30 8.42 -10.85 -6.73
CA HIS A 30 7.96 -10.12 -5.54
C HIS A 30 6.49 -10.44 -5.19
N LEU A 31 6.25 -10.89 -3.97
CA LEU A 31 4.92 -11.11 -3.39
C LEU A 31 4.39 -9.82 -2.75
N LYS A 32 3.27 -9.32 -3.29
CA LYS A 32 2.53 -8.20 -2.71
C LYS A 32 1.25 -8.72 -2.06
N VAL A 33 1.17 -8.67 -0.74
CA VAL A 33 0.00 -9.15 0.00
C VAL A 33 -1.00 -8.00 0.16
N ILE A 34 -2.18 -8.15 -0.45
CA ILE A 34 -3.29 -7.21 -0.32
C ILE A 34 -4.14 -7.61 0.87
N LEU A 35 -4.28 -6.70 1.84
CA LEU A 35 -5.00 -6.94 3.09
C LEU A 35 -6.52 -6.73 2.94
N GLY A 36 -6.94 -5.83 2.05
CA GLY A 36 -8.35 -5.44 1.93
C GLY A 36 -8.82 -4.69 3.18
N THR A 37 -8.03 -3.70 3.60
CA THR A 37 -8.14 -3.04 4.91
C THR A 37 -9.47 -2.38 5.22
N GLY A 38 -10.23 -1.94 4.20
CA GLY A 38 -11.58 -1.41 4.38
C GLY A 38 -12.54 -2.43 5.02
N ASP A 39 -12.27 -3.71 4.80
CA ASP A 39 -13.07 -4.83 5.28
C ASP A 39 -12.35 -5.59 6.41
N LEU A 40 -11.51 -4.92 7.21
CA LEU A 40 -10.89 -5.52 8.41
C LEU A 40 -11.48 -4.99 9.74
N ALA A 41 -12.47 -4.09 9.65
CA ALA A 41 -13.24 -3.48 10.75
C ALA A 41 -12.47 -2.65 11.79
N THR A 42 -11.27 -3.06 12.21
CA THR A 42 -10.48 -2.37 13.24
C THR A 42 -9.03 -2.18 12.83
N LEU A 43 -8.39 -1.12 13.31
CA LEU A 43 -6.95 -0.90 13.11
C LEU A 43 -6.10 -1.99 13.78
N ARG A 44 -6.59 -2.62 14.85
CA ARG A 44 -5.94 -3.78 15.46
C ARG A 44 -5.85 -4.95 14.47
N ASN A 45 -6.93 -5.24 13.75
CA ASN A 45 -6.93 -6.29 12.74
C ASN A 45 -6.00 -5.93 11.56
N VAL A 46 -5.96 -4.67 11.15
CA VAL A 46 -5.02 -4.18 10.12
C VAL A 46 -3.57 -4.41 10.56
N MET A 47 -3.23 -4.04 11.80
CA MET A 47 -1.88 -4.24 12.36
C MET A 47 -1.50 -5.72 12.39
N LEU A 48 -2.37 -6.58 12.95
CA LEU A 48 -2.11 -8.02 13.07
C LEU A 48 -2.00 -8.71 11.69
N ALA A 49 -2.89 -8.38 10.76
CA ALA A 49 -2.82 -8.90 9.39
C ALA A 49 -1.54 -8.44 8.66
N SER A 50 -1.10 -7.20 8.89
CA SER A 50 0.17 -6.70 8.36
C SER A 50 1.36 -7.50 8.88
N MET A 51 1.41 -7.72 10.20
CA MET A 51 2.48 -8.49 10.83
C MET A 51 2.51 -9.94 10.33
N VAL A 52 1.34 -10.60 10.26
CA VAL A 52 1.24 -11.96 9.72
C VAL A 52 1.70 -12.04 8.27
N ALA A 53 1.33 -11.07 7.44
CA ALA A 53 1.77 -11.03 6.05
C ALA A 53 3.29 -10.90 5.91
N MET A 54 3.92 -10.01 6.70
CA MET A 54 5.37 -9.82 6.69
C MET A 54 6.10 -11.06 7.20
N MET A 55 5.67 -11.62 8.33
CA MET A 55 6.24 -12.87 8.86
C MET A 55 6.13 -14.04 7.86
N ALA A 56 5.08 -14.06 7.03
CA ALA A 56 4.87 -15.10 6.02
C ALA A 56 5.66 -14.87 4.71
N GLY A 57 6.49 -13.82 4.63
CA GLY A 57 7.39 -13.56 3.50
C GLY A 57 6.83 -12.60 2.44
N ALA A 58 5.93 -11.70 2.80
CA ALA A 58 5.50 -10.63 1.90
C ALA A 58 6.64 -9.64 1.64
N ASP A 59 6.96 -9.35 0.37
CA ASP A 59 7.89 -8.27 0.03
C ASP A 59 7.23 -6.89 0.13
N PHE A 60 5.91 -6.85 -0.09
CA PHE A 60 5.10 -5.66 0.11
C PHE A 60 3.79 -6.00 0.82
N ILE A 61 3.36 -5.11 1.70
CA ILE A 61 1.96 -5.07 2.16
C ILE A 61 1.20 -3.95 1.44
N LYS A 62 -0.01 -4.27 0.98
CA LYS A 62 -0.88 -3.40 0.18
C LYS A 62 -2.24 -3.23 0.85
N THR A 63 -2.74 -2.00 0.88
CA THR A 63 -3.99 -1.65 1.59
C THR A 63 -5.20 -2.40 1.02
N SER A 64 -5.55 -2.18 -0.24
CA SER A 64 -6.79 -2.69 -0.86
C SER A 64 -6.58 -3.15 -2.31
N THR A 65 -7.60 -3.75 -2.91
CA THR A 65 -7.56 -4.11 -4.34
C THR A 65 -7.82 -2.90 -5.24
N GLY A 66 -8.48 -1.86 -4.73
CA GLY A 66 -8.95 -0.70 -5.49
C GLY A 66 -10.39 -0.85 -5.98
N LYS A 67 -11.09 -1.91 -5.55
CA LYS A 67 -12.45 -2.24 -5.95
C LYS A 67 -13.44 -2.21 -4.77
N GLU A 68 -12.95 -2.03 -3.56
CA GLU A 68 -13.73 -1.93 -2.34
C GLU A 68 -14.38 -0.54 -2.21
N SER A 69 -15.42 -0.42 -1.38
CA SER A 69 -16.06 0.87 -1.07
C SER A 69 -15.13 1.79 -0.28
N VAL A 70 -14.34 1.21 0.64
CA VAL A 70 -13.31 1.90 1.41
C VAL A 70 -11.94 1.34 1.05
N ASN A 71 -11.06 2.19 0.55
CA ASN A 71 -9.72 1.83 0.09
C ASN A 71 -8.63 2.37 1.03
N ALA A 72 -7.52 2.89 0.49
CA ALA A 72 -6.46 3.48 1.29
C ALA A 72 -6.96 4.75 2.01
N THR A 73 -6.73 4.80 3.32
CA THR A 73 -6.91 5.99 4.15
C THR A 73 -5.66 6.21 4.99
N LEU A 74 -5.33 7.46 5.32
CA LEU A 74 -4.13 7.76 6.12
C LEU A 74 -4.09 7.04 7.48
N PRO A 75 -5.19 6.90 8.25
CA PRO A 75 -5.15 6.14 9.51
C PRO A 75 -4.79 4.66 9.33
N VAL A 76 -5.31 4.01 8.28
CA VAL A 76 -4.95 2.64 7.90
C VAL A 76 -3.48 2.59 7.45
N GLY A 77 -3.08 3.55 6.62
CA GLY A 77 -1.71 3.72 6.16
C GLY A 77 -0.72 3.79 7.32
N LEU A 78 -0.94 4.71 8.26
CA LEU A 78 -0.13 4.89 9.46
C LEU A 78 -0.02 3.60 10.27
N THR A 79 -1.12 2.87 10.42
CA THR A 79 -1.13 1.58 11.13
C THR A 79 -0.21 0.56 10.45
N MET A 80 -0.31 0.42 9.12
CA MET A 80 0.50 -0.53 8.34
C MET A 80 1.97 -0.11 8.30
N VAL A 81 2.25 1.19 8.12
CA VAL A 81 3.61 1.75 8.08
C VAL A 81 4.31 1.57 9.43
N ARG A 82 3.61 1.76 10.55
CA ARG A 82 4.14 1.44 11.89
C ARG A 82 4.37 -0.05 12.10
N ALA A 83 3.56 -0.91 11.49
CA ALA A 83 3.82 -2.35 11.50
C ALA A 83 5.15 -2.66 10.80
N ILE A 84 5.37 -2.07 9.62
CA ILE A 84 6.64 -2.20 8.88
C ILE A 84 7.81 -1.71 9.71
N ARG A 85 7.70 -0.54 10.36
CA ARG A 85 8.77 -0.01 11.22
C ARG A 85 9.10 -0.99 12.34
N ALA A 86 8.10 -1.44 13.09
CA ALA A 86 8.30 -2.38 14.19
C ALA A 86 8.91 -3.71 13.72
N TYR A 87 8.50 -4.21 12.55
CA TYR A 87 9.06 -5.42 11.97
C TYR A 87 10.52 -5.23 11.55
N PHE A 88 10.85 -4.10 10.94
CA PHE A 88 12.22 -3.76 10.58
C PHE A 88 13.12 -3.60 11.81
N GLU A 89 12.65 -2.90 12.84
CA GLU A 89 13.39 -2.71 14.11
C GLU A 89 13.72 -4.05 14.79
N GLU A 90 12.80 -5.02 14.72
CA GLU A 90 12.98 -6.35 15.33
C GLU A 90 13.83 -7.29 14.48
N THR A 91 13.71 -7.23 13.15
CA THR A 91 14.21 -8.29 12.26
C THR A 91 15.27 -7.85 11.25
N GLY A 92 15.38 -6.54 11.00
CA GLY A 92 16.22 -5.97 9.94
C GLY A 92 15.68 -6.14 8.51
N TYR A 93 14.53 -6.79 8.31
CA TYR A 93 13.96 -6.97 6.96
C TYR A 93 13.26 -5.70 6.46
N LEU A 94 13.60 -5.29 5.25
CA LEU A 94 12.97 -4.18 4.55
C LEU A 94 11.70 -4.67 3.84
N ILE A 95 10.55 -4.12 4.22
CA ILE A 95 9.24 -4.45 3.62
C ILE A 95 8.67 -3.22 2.94
N GLY A 96 8.24 -3.39 1.69
CA GLY A 96 7.62 -2.32 0.92
C GLY A 96 6.17 -2.03 1.33
N PHE A 97 5.75 -0.78 1.13
CA PHE A 97 4.37 -0.35 1.34
C PHE A 97 3.72 0.09 0.02
N LYS A 98 2.47 -0.33 -0.20
CA LYS A 98 1.69 0.09 -1.38
C LYS A 98 0.27 0.53 -0.99
N PRO A 99 0.00 1.83 -0.82
CA PRO A 99 -1.35 2.32 -0.68
C PRO A 99 -2.04 2.28 -2.05
N ALA A 100 -3.29 1.85 -2.08
CA ALA A 100 -4.04 1.70 -3.32
C ALA A 100 -5.53 2.07 -3.17
N GLY A 101 -6.10 2.58 -4.26
CA GLY A 101 -7.50 3.00 -4.35
C GLY A 101 -7.78 4.34 -3.68
N GLY A 102 -8.50 5.23 -4.38
CA GLY A 102 -8.88 6.56 -3.87
C GLY A 102 -7.78 7.63 -3.92
N ILE A 103 -6.58 7.30 -4.42
CA ILE A 103 -5.47 8.25 -4.57
C ILE A 103 -5.47 8.75 -6.01
N SER A 104 -6.18 9.86 -6.25
CA SER A 104 -6.42 10.39 -7.60
C SER A 104 -5.77 11.74 -7.88
N THR A 105 -5.18 12.40 -6.88
CA THR A 105 -4.56 13.72 -7.05
C THR A 105 -3.14 13.80 -6.49
N ALA A 106 -2.30 14.65 -7.08
CA ALA A 106 -0.94 14.91 -6.65
C ALA A 106 -0.88 15.40 -5.20
N LYS A 107 -1.86 16.23 -4.78
CA LYS A 107 -1.95 16.70 -3.39
C LYS A 107 -2.14 15.54 -2.41
N VAL A 108 -3.06 14.61 -2.70
CA VAL A 108 -3.25 13.42 -1.85
C VAL A 108 -2.00 12.54 -1.86
N ALA A 109 -1.32 12.40 -3.00
CA ALA A 109 -0.06 11.66 -3.06
C ALA A 109 1.04 12.26 -2.15
N LEU A 110 1.09 13.59 -2.01
CA LEU A 110 2.02 14.24 -1.07
C LEU A 110 1.75 13.83 0.38
N ASP A 111 0.49 13.73 0.81
CA ASP A 111 0.17 13.29 2.18
C ASP A 111 0.73 11.89 2.48
N TRP A 112 0.67 10.98 1.51
CA TRP A 112 1.27 9.65 1.61
C TRP A 112 2.79 9.69 1.62
N LEU A 113 3.42 10.51 0.78
CA LEU A 113 4.88 10.67 0.76
C LEU A 113 5.40 11.24 2.09
N VAL A 114 4.69 12.21 2.68
CA VAL A 114 5.01 12.74 4.01
C VAL A 114 4.90 11.64 5.05
N LEU A 115 3.80 10.88 5.09
CA LEU A 115 3.64 9.75 6.01
C LEU A 115 4.81 8.76 5.92
N MET A 116 5.21 8.37 4.70
CA MET A 116 6.32 7.43 4.50
C MET A 116 7.64 8.02 5.00
N LYS A 117 7.93 9.27 4.67
CA LYS A 117 9.17 9.95 5.05
C LYS A 117 9.29 10.08 6.57
N GLU A 118 8.22 10.49 7.24
CA GLU A 118 8.23 10.73 8.68
C GLU A 118 8.31 9.44 9.50
N GLU A 119 7.65 8.36 9.06
CA GLU A 119 7.62 7.11 9.84
C GLU A 119 8.75 6.12 9.47
N LEU A 120 9.25 6.12 8.23
CA LEU A 120 10.24 5.15 7.73
C LEU A 120 11.50 5.75 7.09
N GLY A 121 11.51 7.06 6.80
CA GLY A 121 12.66 7.76 6.24
C GLY A 121 12.79 7.66 4.71
N ARG A 122 13.88 8.25 4.19
CA ARG A 122 14.11 8.43 2.74
C ARG A 122 14.15 7.12 1.92
N PRO A 123 14.73 6.00 2.39
CA PRO A 123 14.74 4.76 1.59
C PRO A 123 13.34 4.28 1.20
N TRP A 124 12.34 4.50 2.05
CA TRP A 124 10.94 4.18 1.79
C TRP A 124 10.21 5.18 0.89
N LEU A 125 10.93 6.07 0.22
CA LEU A 125 10.40 6.88 -0.88
C LEU A 125 10.82 6.33 -2.25
N GLU A 126 11.67 5.31 -2.27
CA GLU A 126 12.20 4.72 -3.50
C GLU A 126 11.30 3.57 -4.02
N PRO A 127 11.31 3.25 -5.34
CA PRO A 127 10.34 2.35 -5.97
C PRO A 127 10.35 0.89 -5.49
N ASP A 128 11.46 0.46 -4.90
CA ASP A 128 11.68 -0.85 -4.30
C ASP A 128 10.96 -1.01 -2.96
N LEU A 129 10.65 0.09 -2.26
CA LEU A 129 9.98 0.08 -0.95
C LEU A 129 8.67 0.87 -0.92
N PHE A 130 8.37 1.68 -1.93
CA PHE A 130 7.11 2.42 -1.97
C PHE A 130 6.54 2.54 -3.38
N ARG A 131 5.24 2.27 -3.51
CA ARG A 131 4.51 2.41 -4.77
C ARG A 131 3.08 2.87 -4.56
N PHE A 132 2.58 3.73 -5.43
CA PHE A 132 1.14 4.00 -5.51
C PHE A 132 0.39 2.93 -6.31
N GLY A 133 -0.77 2.51 -5.81
CA GLY A 133 -1.76 1.76 -6.57
C GLY A 133 -2.87 2.71 -7.06
N ALA A 134 -2.65 3.32 -8.23
CA ALA A 134 -3.55 4.32 -8.79
C ALA A 134 -3.75 4.11 -10.29
N SER A 135 -4.83 4.68 -10.83
CA SER A 135 -5.12 4.76 -12.28
C SER A 135 -5.13 6.22 -12.73
N SER A 136 -6.01 7.05 -12.16
CA SER A 136 -6.18 8.45 -12.58
C SER A 136 -5.11 9.43 -12.05
N LEU A 137 -4.26 8.99 -11.10
CA LEU A 137 -3.25 9.85 -10.48
C LEU A 137 -2.23 10.39 -11.48
N LEU A 138 -1.84 9.57 -12.46
CA LEU A 138 -0.86 9.98 -13.48
C LEU A 138 -1.35 11.22 -14.22
N THR A 139 -2.59 11.18 -14.70
CA THR A 139 -3.22 12.31 -15.40
C THR A 139 -3.23 13.57 -14.55
N ASP A 140 -3.55 13.47 -13.25
CA ASP A 140 -3.52 14.65 -12.39
C ASP A 140 -2.10 15.20 -12.21
N ILE A 141 -1.09 14.35 -12.02
CA ILE A 141 0.31 14.76 -11.92
C ILE A 141 0.77 15.48 -13.19
N GLU A 142 0.48 14.93 -14.37
CA GLU A 142 0.82 15.55 -15.65
C GLU A 142 0.18 16.93 -15.79
N ARG A 143 -1.09 17.08 -15.37
CA ARG A 143 -1.78 18.38 -15.37
C ARG A 143 -1.12 19.39 -14.43
N GLN A 144 -0.71 18.98 -13.24
CA GLN A 144 -0.02 19.86 -12.30
C GLN A 144 1.35 20.31 -12.84
N LEU A 145 2.11 19.40 -13.47
CA LEU A 145 3.39 19.72 -14.08
C LEU A 145 3.24 20.66 -15.28
N GLU A 146 2.27 20.43 -16.17
CA GLU A 146 2.00 21.32 -17.31
C GLU A 146 1.56 22.71 -16.85
N HIS A 147 0.68 22.79 -15.86
CA HIS A 147 0.27 24.07 -15.28
C HIS A 147 1.46 24.80 -14.63
N HIS A 148 2.32 24.09 -13.91
CA HIS A 148 3.53 24.68 -13.32
C HIS A 148 4.48 25.25 -14.38
N LEU A 149 4.64 24.57 -15.51
CA LEU A 149 5.54 25.00 -16.59
C LEU A 149 4.96 26.10 -17.48
N THR A 150 3.65 26.08 -17.73
CA THR A 150 3.02 26.91 -18.78
C THR A 150 2.09 28.00 -18.23
N GLY A 151 1.69 27.92 -16.96
CA GLY A 151 0.65 28.76 -16.35
C GLY A 151 -0.77 28.44 -16.82
N HIS A 152 -0.98 27.41 -17.65
CA HIS A 152 -2.28 27.04 -18.20
C HIS A 152 -2.67 25.62 -17.80
N TYR A 153 -3.94 25.39 -17.50
CA TYR A 153 -4.43 24.03 -17.27
C TYR A 153 -4.41 23.22 -18.56
N SER A 154 -3.89 22.00 -18.49
CA SER A 154 -3.86 21.12 -19.65
C SER A 154 -5.26 20.72 -20.11
N ALA A 155 -5.42 20.64 -21.43
CA ALA A 155 -6.62 20.15 -22.07
C ALA A 155 -6.66 18.62 -22.05
N ASN A 156 -7.84 18.03 -21.78
CA ASN A 156 -8.00 16.58 -21.60
C ASN A 156 -7.44 15.72 -22.74
N HIS A 157 -7.41 16.22 -23.99
CA HIS A 157 -6.91 15.47 -25.16
C HIS A 157 -5.38 15.31 -25.21
N ARG A 158 -4.63 15.99 -24.32
CA ARG A 158 -3.16 15.89 -24.23
C ARG A 158 -2.68 14.75 -23.34
N HIS A 159 -3.57 14.15 -22.57
CA HIS A 159 -3.26 13.06 -21.64
C HIS A 159 -3.75 11.73 -22.19
N ALA A 160 -3.03 10.66 -21.88
CA ALA A 160 -3.48 9.31 -22.20
C ALA A 160 -4.87 9.06 -21.57
N MET A 161 -5.80 8.52 -22.36
CA MET A 161 -7.10 8.10 -21.83
C MET A 161 -6.89 6.95 -20.84
N ALA A 162 -7.43 7.10 -19.64
CA ALA A 162 -7.40 6.10 -18.57
C ALA A 162 -8.40 4.96 -18.79
#